data_AF-A0A2I1GZY7-F1
#
_entry.id   AF-A0A2I1GZY7-F1
#
_cell.length_a   1.000
_cell.length_b   1.000
_cell.length_c   1.000
_cell.angle_alpha   90.00
_cell.angle_beta   90.00
_cell.angle_gamma   90.00
#
_symmetry.space_group_name_H-M   'P 1'
#
loop_
_entity.id
_entity.type
_entity.pdbx_description
1 polymer ?
#
loop_
_entity_poly.entity_id
_entity_poly.type
_entity_poly.pdbx_seq_one_letter_code
_entity_poly.pdbx_strand_id
1 'polypeptide(L)'
;MIKRHANMHPLIPVAKNTFWDSTEIYQYCVKEAYEYCYSNNLTKLWGYLWINWYNRKDWKLFARSAYSSAMPLARTTMITESHWRVLKYNYKYNYNRPRLDRLTQILAEQLVPDFNLKLIQYHTNRSFPSWWQAFKKDW
;
A
#
# COMPACT_ATOMS: atom_id res chain seq x y z
N MET A 1 -10.17 4.13 -15.88
CA MET A 1 -9.81 2.73 -16.14
C MET A 1 -8.75 2.20 -15.16
N ILE A 2 -7.45 2.48 -15.32
CA ILE A 2 -6.34 1.85 -14.54
C ILE A 2 -6.51 1.96 -13.00
N LYS A 3 -6.86 3.14 -12.47
CA LYS A 3 -7.11 3.32 -11.03
C LYS A 3 -8.23 2.41 -10.51
N ARG A 4 -9.25 2.15 -11.32
CA ARG A 4 -10.35 1.23 -10.97
C ARG A 4 -9.82 -0.21 -10.90
N HIS A 5 -9.02 -0.62 -11.89
CA HIS A 5 -8.44 -1.97 -11.96
C HIS A 5 -7.57 -2.27 -10.74
N ALA A 6 -6.73 -1.31 -10.33
CA ALA A 6 -5.89 -1.45 -9.15
C ALA A 6 -6.68 -1.67 -7.84
N ASN A 7 -7.91 -1.13 -7.76
CA ASN A 7 -8.72 -1.13 -6.55
C ASN A 7 -9.82 -2.20 -6.53
N MET A 8 -10.09 -2.89 -7.64
CA MET A 8 -11.04 -4.00 -7.65
C MET A 8 -10.52 -5.14 -6.76
N HIS A 9 -11.44 -5.80 -6.05
CA HIS A 9 -11.12 -6.81 -5.05
C HIS A 9 -12.30 -7.78 -4.88
N PRO A 10 -12.07 -9.08 -4.66
CA PRO A 10 -13.15 -10.06 -4.50
C PRO A 10 -14.11 -9.80 -3.33
N LEU A 11 -13.66 -9.10 -2.30
CA LEU A 11 -14.49 -8.70 -1.16
C LEU A 11 -15.29 -7.40 -1.38
N ILE A 12 -15.09 -6.72 -2.52
CA ILE A 12 -15.80 -5.48 -2.85
C ILE A 12 -16.83 -5.79 -3.94
N PRO A 13 -18.12 -5.52 -3.71
CA PRO A 13 -19.16 -5.81 -4.69
C PRO A 13 -19.01 -4.92 -5.93
N VAL A 14 -19.17 -5.53 -7.11
CA VAL A 14 -19.11 -4.81 -8.40
C VAL A 14 -20.46 -4.21 -8.77
N ALA A 15 -21.55 -4.88 -8.41
CA ALA A 15 -22.90 -4.36 -8.40
C ALA A 15 -23.67 -4.90 -7.18
N LYS A 16 -24.98 -4.63 -7.08
CA LYS A 16 -25.80 -5.07 -5.94
C LYS A 16 -25.66 -6.58 -5.75
N ASN A 17 -24.99 -6.96 -4.66
CA ASN A 17 -24.77 -8.34 -4.22
C ASN A 17 -24.00 -9.25 -5.20
N THR A 18 -23.27 -8.68 -6.16
CA THR A 18 -22.42 -9.43 -7.09
C THR A 18 -20.94 -9.23 -6.74
N PHE A 19 -20.27 -10.33 -6.48
CA PHE A 19 -18.84 -10.40 -6.19
C PHE A 19 -18.17 -11.21 -7.28
N TRP A 20 -17.02 -10.72 -7.73
CA TRP A 20 -16.21 -11.42 -8.72
C TRP A 20 -15.00 -12.04 -8.05
N ASP A 21 -14.56 -13.18 -8.56
CA ASP A 21 -13.31 -13.77 -8.11
C ASP A 21 -12.09 -13.00 -8.66
N SER A 22 -10.89 -13.36 -8.19
CA SER A 22 -9.64 -12.72 -8.63
C SER A 22 -9.40 -12.88 -10.15
N THR A 23 -9.81 -14.01 -10.71
CA THR A 23 -9.60 -14.38 -12.11
C THR A 23 -10.54 -13.61 -13.03
N GLU A 24 -11.82 -13.54 -12.68
CA GLU A 24 -12.86 -12.75 -13.34
C GLU A 24 -12.48 -11.28 -13.36
N ILE A 25 -12.05 -10.72 -12.22
CA ILE A 25 -11.57 -9.33 -12.14
C ILE A 25 -10.39 -9.13 -13.09
N TYR A 26 -9.41 -10.04 -13.08
CA TYR A 26 -8.23 -9.94 -13.94
C TYR A 26 -8.60 -9.97 -15.43
N GLN A 27 -9.38 -10.96 -15.85
CA GLN A 27 -9.81 -11.12 -17.24
C GLN A 27 -10.60 -9.89 -17.72
N TYR A 28 -11.52 -9.41 -16.90
CA TYR A 28 -12.28 -8.19 -17.18
C TYR A 28 -11.35 -6.97 -17.36
N CYS A 29 -10.41 -6.76 -16.44
CA CYS A 29 -9.48 -5.62 -16.48
C CYS A 29 -8.55 -5.66 -17.71
N VAL A 30 -8.03 -6.84 -18.04
CA VAL A 30 -7.16 -7.05 -19.20
C VAL A 30 -7.93 -6.78 -20.48
N LYS A 31 -9.14 -7.34 -20.60
CA LYS A 31 -10.00 -7.17 -21.76
C LYS A 31 -10.38 -5.70 -21.98
N GLU A 32 -10.84 -5.00 -20.93
CA GLU A 32 -11.19 -3.58 -21.02
C GLU A 32 -9.99 -2.72 -21.43
N ALA A 33 -8.80 -2.97 -20.87
CA ALA A 33 -7.60 -2.23 -21.22
C ALA A 33 -7.16 -2.48 -22.68
N TYR A 34 -7.25 -3.72 -23.14
CA TYR A 34 -6.97 -4.09 -24.52
C TYR A 34 -7.95 -3.43 -25.49
N GLU A 35 -9.25 -3.58 -25.25
CA GLU A 35 -10.32 -3.02 -26.10
C GLU A 35 -10.21 -1.49 -26.19
N TYR A 36 -9.93 -0.82 -25.06
CA TYR A 36 -9.68 0.61 -25.05
C TYR A 36 -8.49 1.00 -25.93
N CYS A 37 -7.36 0.31 -25.80
CA CYS A 37 -6.18 0.61 -26.61
C CYS A 37 -6.39 0.30 -28.09
N TYR A 38 -7.05 -0.82 -28.40
CA TYR A 38 -7.34 -1.25 -29.77
C TYR A 38 -8.26 -0.26 -30.47
N SER A 39 -9.36 0.14 -29.82
CA SER A 39 -10.36 1.06 -30.39
C SER A 39 -9.80 2.47 -30.66
N ASN A 40 -8.73 2.85 -29.96
CA ASN A 40 -8.07 4.15 -30.10
C ASN A 40 -6.74 4.07 -30.89
N ASN A 41 -6.41 2.93 -31.52
CA ASN A 41 -5.14 2.70 -32.21
C ASN A 41 -3.88 2.96 -31.34
N LEU A 42 -3.96 2.69 -30.03
CA LEU A 42 -2.89 2.91 -29.06
C LEU A 42 -2.05 1.64 -28.83
N THR A 43 -1.50 1.06 -29.89
CA THR A 43 -0.76 -0.21 -29.83
C THR A 43 0.47 -0.16 -28.91
N LYS A 44 1.23 0.95 -28.97
CA LYS A 44 2.39 1.17 -28.09
C LYS A 44 2.00 1.25 -26.62
N LEU A 45 0.86 1.90 -26.33
CA LEU A 45 0.34 1.99 -24.97
C LEU A 45 -0.04 0.60 -24.46
N TRP A 46 -0.72 -0.21 -25.26
CA TRP A 46 -1.04 -1.59 -24.88
C TRP A 46 0.22 -2.39 -24.52
N GLY A 47 1.26 -2.32 -25.36
CA GLY A 47 2.54 -2.97 -25.07
C GLY A 47 3.13 -2.55 -23.72
N TYR A 48 3.14 -1.24 -23.44
CA TYR A 48 3.59 -0.70 -22.15
C TYR A 48 2.74 -1.21 -20.98
N LEU A 49 1.41 -1.16 -21.10
CA LEU A 49 0.49 -1.59 -20.05
C LEU A 49 0.64 -3.08 -19.76
N TRP A 50 0.76 -3.91 -20.80
CA TRP A 50 0.94 -5.35 -20.68
C TRP A 50 2.23 -5.69 -19.92
N ILE A 51 3.36 -5.12 -20.36
CA ILE A 51 4.68 -5.41 -19.77
C ILE A 51 4.73 -5.00 -18.28
N ASN A 52 4.10 -3.88 -17.90
CA ASN A 52 4.26 -3.34 -16.55
C ASN A 52 3.15 -3.75 -15.57
N TRP A 53 1.90 -3.91 -16.02
CA TRP A 53 0.76 -4.04 -15.11
C TRP A 53 -0.14 -5.24 -15.40
N TYR A 54 -0.41 -5.55 -16.66
CA TYR A 54 -1.41 -6.57 -17.02
C TYR A 54 -0.84 -7.97 -17.27
N ASN A 55 0.48 -8.13 -17.36
CA ASN A 55 1.11 -9.44 -17.31
C ASN A 55 0.81 -10.12 -15.96
N ARG A 56 0.56 -11.43 -15.98
CA ARG A 56 0.26 -12.22 -14.77
C ARG A 56 1.33 -12.10 -13.69
N LYS A 57 2.61 -11.97 -14.07
CA LYS A 57 3.72 -11.83 -13.11
C LYS A 57 3.65 -10.52 -12.33
N ASP A 58 3.26 -9.42 -13.00
CA ASP A 58 3.28 -8.07 -12.45
C ASP A 58 1.91 -7.64 -11.90
N TRP A 59 0.84 -8.31 -12.33
CA TRP A 59 -0.52 -8.10 -11.82
C TRP A 59 -0.58 -8.16 -10.29
N LYS A 60 0.16 -9.09 -9.67
CA LYS A 60 0.24 -9.22 -8.21
C LYS A 60 0.85 -8.01 -7.49
N LEU A 61 1.69 -7.23 -8.19
CA LEU A 61 2.31 -6.02 -7.64
C LEU A 61 1.40 -4.80 -7.83
N PHE A 62 0.58 -4.83 -8.87
CA PHE A 62 -0.28 -3.72 -9.26
C PHE A 62 -1.69 -3.77 -8.64
N ALA A 63 -2.35 -4.92 -8.72
CA ALA A 63 -3.77 -5.04 -8.41
C ALA A 63 -4.04 -5.70 -7.07
N ARG A 64 -4.98 -5.12 -6.31
CA ARG A 64 -5.43 -5.69 -5.03
C ARG A 64 -6.12 -7.04 -5.21
N SER A 65 -6.81 -7.26 -6.32
CA SER A 65 -7.52 -8.51 -6.57
C SER A 65 -6.62 -9.74 -6.59
N ALA A 66 -5.31 -9.58 -6.79
CA ALA A 66 -4.36 -10.68 -6.71
C ALA A 66 -4.27 -11.33 -5.31
N TYR A 67 -4.71 -10.61 -4.27
CA TYR A 67 -4.74 -11.09 -2.89
C TYR A 67 -6.19 -11.31 -2.42
N SER A 68 -6.81 -12.40 -2.87
CA SER A 68 -8.25 -12.65 -2.65
C SER A 68 -8.66 -12.82 -1.18
N SER A 69 -7.75 -13.32 -0.32
CA SER A 69 -8.06 -13.67 1.07
C SER A 69 -8.02 -12.49 2.04
N ALA A 70 -7.37 -11.38 1.69
CA ALA A 70 -7.17 -10.27 2.62
C ALA A 70 -7.11 -8.92 1.90
N MET A 71 -7.85 -7.95 2.43
CA MET A 71 -7.83 -6.58 1.93
C MET A 71 -6.75 -5.77 2.66
N PRO A 72 -5.77 -5.17 1.95
CA PRO A 72 -4.80 -4.30 2.59
C PRO A 72 -5.48 -3.02 3.11
N LEU A 73 -5.50 -2.86 4.43
CA LEU A 73 -6.07 -1.69 5.14
C LEU A 73 -5.27 -0.40 4.88
N ALA A 74 -3.95 -0.51 4.69
CA ALA A 74 -3.06 0.61 4.48
C ALA A 74 -2.28 0.44 3.18
N ARG A 75 -2.08 1.55 2.46
CA ARG A 75 -1.14 1.60 1.33
C ARG A 75 0.28 1.68 1.89
N THR A 76 1.20 0.87 1.36
CA THR A 76 2.62 0.91 1.74
C THR A 76 3.19 2.31 1.63
N THR A 77 2.82 3.07 0.59
CA THR A 77 3.22 4.48 0.42
C THR A 77 2.81 5.36 1.61
N MET A 78 1.62 5.15 2.18
CA MET A 78 1.13 5.89 3.34
C MET A 78 1.93 5.55 4.61
N ILE A 79 2.29 4.27 4.78
CA ILE A 79 3.15 3.82 5.87
C ILE A 79 4.55 4.44 5.71
N THR A 80 5.12 4.38 4.51
CA THR A 80 6.43 4.97 4.21
C THR A 80 6.43 6.49 4.40
N GLU A 81 5.43 7.21 3.91
CA GLU A 81 5.29 8.66 4.11
C GLU A 81 5.14 9.04 5.58
N SER A 82 4.34 8.30 6.34
CA SER A 82 4.18 8.55 7.78
C SER A 82 5.48 8.26 8.54
N HIS A 83 6.22 7.22 8.18
CA HIS A 83 7.55 6.94 8.73
C HIS A 83 8.54 8.08 8.42
N TRP A 84 8.61 8.53 7.17
CA TRP A 84 9.45 9.66 6.78
C TRP A 84 9.06 10.96 7.48
N ARG A 85 7.77 11.16 7.78
CA ARG A 85 7.29 12.28 8.58
C ARG A 85 7.89 12.22 9.99
N VAL A 86 7.78 11.08 10.67
CA VAL A 86 8.36 10.89 12.02
C VAL A 86 9.86 11.19 12.01
N LEU A 87 10.60 10.62 11.06
CA LEU A 87 12.04 10.87 10.93
C LEU A 87 12.34 12.37 10.75
N LYS A 88 11.62 13.03 9.83
CA LYS A 88 11.82 14.45 9.50
C LYS A 88 11.48 15.40 10.65
N TYR A 89 10.44 15.13 11.43
CA TYR A 89 10.03 16.06 12.48
C TYR A 89 10.69 15.77 13.83
N ASN A 90 10.92 14.51 14.17
CA ASN A 90 11.38 14.13 15.50
C ASN A 90 12.90 13.99 15.60
N TYR A 91 13.58 13.59 14.52
CA TYR A 91 15.02 13.26 14.55
C TYR A 91 15.88 14.19 13.69
N LYS A 92 15.27 14.91 12.74
CA LYS A 92 15.99 15.75 11.78
C LYS A 92 16.11 17.22 12.21
N TYR A 93 15.60 17.64 13.38
CA TYR A 93 15.46 19.07 13.75
C TYR A 93 16.73 19.92 13.51
N ASN A 94 17.94 19.34 13.65
CA ASN A 94 19.21 20.03 13.47
C ASN A 94 19.98 19.71 12.17
N TYR A 95 19.48 18.83 11.29
CA TYR A 95 20.24 18.36 10.12
C TYR A 95 19.47 18.58 8.83
N ASN A 96 19.71 19.70 8.16
CA ASN A 96 19.19 19.88 6.80
C ASN A 96 20.01 19.00 5.83
N ARG A 97 19.34 18.03 5.19
CA ARG A 97 19.94 17.06 4.25
C ARG A 97 21.15 16.30 4.85
N PRO A 98 20.93 15.45 5.88
CA PRO A 98 22.02 14.65 6.44
C PRO A 98 22.64 13.76 5.35
N ARG A 99 23.97 13.56 5.43
CA ARG A 99 24.66 12.52 4.65
C ARG A 99 24.09 11.15 4.99
N LEU A 100 24.22 10.19 4.07
CA LEU A 100 23.68 8.84 4.24
C LEU A 100 24.18 8.19 5.54
N ASP A 101 25.47 8.32 5.86
CA ASP A 101 26.06 7.76 7.10
C ASP A 101 25.45 8.35 8.38
N ARG A 102 25.14 9.66 8.37
CA ARG A 102 24.48 10.29 9.51
C ARG A 102 23.04 9.84 9.64
N LEU A 103 22.36 9.63 8.51
CA LEU A 103 21.00 9.10 8.50
C LEU A 103 20.97 7.66 9.03
N THR A 104 21.89 6.79 8.60
CA THR A 104 21.97 5.41 9.09
C THR A 104 22.27 5.36 10.59
N GLN A 105 23.16 6.23 11.07
CA GLN A 105 23.42 6.39 12.50
C GLN A 105 22.14 6.80 13.27
N ILE A 106 21.40 7.81 12.81
CA ILE A 106 20.13 8.24 13.43
C ILE A 106 19.12 7.08 13.47
N LEU A 107 19.02 6.31 12.39
CA LEU A 107 18.11 5.17 12.31
C LEU A 107 18.48 4.09 13.35
N ALA A 108 19.76 3.72 13.41
CA ALA A 108 20.24 2.62 14.26
C ALA A 108 20.31 3.00 15.75
N GLU A 109 20.78 4.20 16.07
CA GLU A 109 21.08 4.60 17.45
C GLU A 109 19.93 5.34 18.14
N GLN A 110 18.98 5.90 17.39
CA GLN A 110 17.89 6.71 17.97
C GLN A 110 16.52 6.14 17.62
N LEU A 111 16.20 6.07 16.33
CA LEU A 111 14.85 5.72 15.89
C LEU A 111 14.44 4.30 16.30
N VAL A 112 15.28 3.30 16.01
CA VAL A 112 14.99 1.89 16.32
C VAL A 112 14.91 1.65 17.83
N PRO A 113 15.85 2.12 18.67
CA PRO A 113 15.73 2.03 20.12
C PRO A 113 14.44 2.66 20.67
N ASP A 114 14.05 3.84 20.20
CA ASP A 114 12.81 4.51 20.65
C ASP A 114 11.55 3.69 20.31
N PHE A 115 11.50 3.09 19.13
CA PHE A 115 10.41 2.19 18.76
C PHE A 115 10.39 0.93 19.61
N ASN A 116 11.54 0.34 19.90
CA ASN A 116 11.64 -0.83 20.78
C ASN A 116 11.16 -0.50 22.20
N LEU A 117 11.54 0.66 22.75
CA LEU A 117 11.06 1.11 24.05
C LEU A 117 9.53 1.28 24.06
N LYS A 118 8.96 1.91 23.02
CA LYS A 118 7.49 2.04 22.91
C LYS A 118 6.79 0.69 22.81
N LEU A 119 7.34 -0.26 22.05
CA LEU A 119 6.80 -1.61 21.96
C LEU A 119 6.81 -2.32 23.33
N ILE A 120 7.91 -2.22 24.08
CA ILE A 120 8.01 -2.77 25.44
C ILE A 120 6.96 -2.12 26.35
N GLN A 121 6.76 -0.80 26.25
CA GLN A 121 5.73 -0.10 27.04
C GLN A 121 4.32 -0.57 26.70
N TYR A 122 4.02 -0.88 25.43
CA TYR A 122 2.75 -1.47 25.01
C TYR A 122 2.58 -2.89 25.55
N HIS A 123 3.61 -3.74 25.45
CA HIS A 123 3.55 -5.10 25.99
C HIS A 123 3.39 -5.15 27.51
N THR A 124 3.97 -4.18 28.21
CA THR A 124 3.87 -4.05 29.67
C THR A 124 2.64 -3.26 30.13
N ASN A 125 1.73 -2.90 29.21
CA ASN A 125 0.52 -2.12 29.47
C ASN A 125 0.76 -0.77 30.17
N ARG A 126 1.97 -0.21 30.06
CA ARG A 126 2.35 1.09 30.65
C ARG A 126 1.86 2.27 29.82
N SER A 127 1.78 2.07 28.51
CA SER A 127 1.18 3.01 27.57
C SER A 127 0.34 2.23 26.58
N PHE A 128 -0.56 2.91 25.87
CA PHE A 128 -1.36 2.30 24.82
C PHE A 128 -1.26 3.11 23.53
N PRO A 129 -1.37 2.48 22.37
CA PRO A 129 -1.49 3.20 21.11
C PRO A 129 -2.68 4.18 21.14
N SER A 130 -2.58 5.31 20.46
CA SER A 130 -3.65 6.32 20.44
C SER A 130 -4.99 5.79 19.94
N TRP A 131 -4.98 4.81 19.04
CA TRP A 131 -6.19 4.17 18.51
C TRP A 131 -6.86 3.19 19.51
N TRP A 132 -6.17 2.78 20.58
CA TRP A 132 -6.65 1.79 21.54
C TRP A 132 -7.91 2.24 22.28
N GLN A 133 -8.00 3.54 22.62
CA GLN A 133 -9.19 4.09 23.27
C GLN A 133 -10.42 4.05 22.37
N ALA A 134 -10.24 4.36 21.08
CA ALA A 134 -11.32 4.25 20.10
C ALA A 134 -11.77 2.80 19.93
N PHE A 135 -10.82 1.87 19.81
CA PHE A 135 -11.11 0.44 19.71
C PHE A 135 -11.91 -0.08 20.92
N LYS A 136 -11.51 0.28 22.15
CA LYS A 136 -12.24 -0.08 23.38
C LYS A 136 -13.65 0.48 23.47
N LYS A 137 -13.96 1.56 22.76
CA LYS A 137 -15.28 2.18 22.75
C LYS A 137 -16.24 1.44 21.80
N ASP A 138 -15.69 0.92 20.71
CA ASP A 138 -16.45 0.22 19.68
C ASP A 138 -16.71 -1.27 20.01
N TRP A 139 -16.04 -1.81 21.04
CA TRP A 139 -16.10 -3.19 21.50
C TRP A 139 -16.74 -3.29 22.90
#